data_AF-A0A2V9Y8H6-F1
#
_entry.id   AF-A0A2V9Y8H6-F1
#
_cell.length_a   1.000
_cell.length_b   1.000
_cell.length_c   1.000
_cell.angle_alpha   90.00
_cell.angle_beta   90.00
_cell.angle_gamma   90.00
#
_symmetry.space_group_name_H-M   'P 1'
#
loop_
_entity.id
_entity.type
_entity.pdbx_description
1 polymer ?
#
loop_
_entity_poly.entity_id
_entity_poly.type
_entity_poly.pdbx_seq_one_letter_code
_entity_poly.pdbx_strand_id
1 'polypeptide(L)' 'GTMTRSELVRRYAQTTGRDVSDMIFYRVLALFKVAVIIQQIYYRYHQGLTTDTRFASMPEVIKIILRAALRSAQHSSL' A
#
# COMPACT_ATOMS: atom_id res chain seq x y z
N GLY A 1 -21.80 -10.15 6.38
CA GLY A 1 -20.90 -10.04 5.23
C GLY A 1 -19.94 -8.88 5.45
N THR A 2 -18.74 -8.94 4.85
CA THR A 2 -17.72 -7.89 4.97
C THR A 2 -17.95 -6.81 3.91
N MET A 3 -17.84 -5.53 4.28
CA MET A 3 -17.99 -4.41 3.34
C MET A 3 -16.89 -4.43 2.27
N THR A 4 -17.24 -4.07 1.04
CA THR A 4 -16.28 -3.73 -0.02
C THR A 4 -15.54 -2.43 0.31
N ARG A 5 -14.41 -2.17 -0.37
CA ARG A 5 -13.65 -0.92 -0.18
C ARG A 5 -14.48 0.31 -0.51
N SER A 6 -15.22 0.24 -1.62
CA SER A 6 -16.11 1.31 -2.06
C SER A 6 -17.23 1.60 -1.06
N GLU A 7 -17.81 0.57 -0.44
CA GLU A 7 -18.81 0.76 0.64
C GLU A 7 -18.19 1.36 1.91
N LEU A 8 -17.00 0.91 2.29
CA LEU A 8 -16.30 1.43 3.46
C LEU A 8 -15.97 2.93 3.30
N VAL A 9 -15.44 3.32 2.14
CA VAL A 9 -15.12 4.72 1.82
C VAL A 9 -16.39 5.58 1.81
N ARG A 10 -17.48 5.07 1.23
CA ARG A 10 -18.78 5.78 1.22
C ARG A 10 -19.32 6.00 2.63
N ARG A 11 -19.27 4.97 3.49
CA ARG A 11 -19.71 5.08 4.88
C ARG A 11 -18.83 6.07 5.66
N TYR A 12 -17.52 6.06 5.43
CA TYR A 12 -16.60 7.01 6.04
C TYR A 12 -16.94 8.45 5.64
N ALA A 13 -17.17 8.71 4.35
CA ALA A 13 -17.58 10.02 3.85
C ALA A 13 -18.91 10.49 4.49
N GLN A 14 -19.92 9.60 4.54
CA GLN A 14 -21.21 9.89 5.16
C GLN A 14 -21.10 10.22 6.65
N THR A 15 -20.23 9.51 7.38
CA THR A 15 -20.08 9.68 8.83
C THR A 15 -19.25 10.92 9.18
N THR A 16 -18.27 11.26 8.35
CA THR A 16 -17.29 12.33 8.66
C THR A 16 -17.55 13.63 7.91
N GLY A 17 -18.40 13.63 6.88
CA GLY A 17 -18.61 14.77 5.97
C GLY A 17 -17.40 15.10 5.09
N ARG A 18 -16.36 14.24 5.07
CA ARG A 18 -15.14 14.47 4.29
C ARG A 18 -15.34 14.12 2.82
N ASP A 19 -14.75 14.94 1.94
CA ASP A 19 -14.59 14.60 0.53
C ASP A 19 -13.59 13.44 0.38
N VAL A 20 -13.97 12.48 -0.45
CA VAL A 20 -13.21 11.25 -0.74
C VAL A 20 -12.93 11.08 -2.24
N SER A 21 -13.12 12.15 -3.03
CA SER A 21 -12.88 12.14 -4.48
C SER A 21 -11.43 11.74 -4.83
N ASP A 22 -10.46 12.11 -3.99
CA ASP A 22 -9.03 11.77 -4.17
C ASP A 22 -8.60 10.45 -3.52
N MET A 23 -9.53 9.58 -3.13
CA MET A 23 -9.19 8.35 -2.40
C MET A 23 -8.24 7.41 -3.16
N ILE A 24 -8.24 7.45 -4.50
CA ILE A 24 -7.28 6.70 -5.33
C ILE A 24 -5.85 7.19 -5.09
N PHE A 25 -5.63 8.50 -4.99
CA PHE A 25 -4.32 9.05 -4.67
C PHE A 25 -3.82 8.54 -3.31
N TYR A 26 -4.67 8.60 -2.28
CA TYR A 26 -4.31 8.12 -0.95
C TYR A 26 -4.03 6.62 -0.91
N ARG A 27 -4.74 5.82 -1.71
CA ARG A 27 -4.47 4.38 -1.86
C ARG A 27 -3.12 4.11 -2.51
N VAL A 28 -2.81 4.81 -3.60
CA VAL A 28 -1.51 4.69 -4.28
C VAL A 28 -0.38 5.11 -3.35
N LEU A 29 -0.54 6.24 -2.65
CA LEU A 29 0.42 6.74 -1.66
C LEU A 29 0.61 5.74 -0.52
N ALA A 30 -0.46 5.13 -0.01
CA ALA A 30 -0.38 4.12 1.04
C ALA A 30 0.44 2.89 0.58
N LEU A 31 0.15 2.36 -0.60
CA LEU A 31 0.90 1.22 -1.16
C LEU A 31 2.37 1.57 -1.38
N PHE A 32 2.66 2.76 -1.93
CA PHE A 32 4.03 3.24 -2.10
C PHE A 32 4.77 3.36 -0.77
N LYS A 33 4.15 3.94 0.26
CA LYS A 33 4.74 4.04 1.61
C LYS A 33 5.06 2.68 2.19
N VAL A 34 4.17 1.69 2.03
CA VAL A 34 4.45 0.31 2.49
C VAL A 34 5.65 -0.28 1.74
N ALA A 35 5.73 -0.10 0.42
CA ALA A 35 6.89 -0.55 -0.37
C ALA A 35 8.20 0.09 0.12
N VAL A 36 8.20 1.39 0.42
CA VAL A 36 9.37 2.11 0.96
C VAL A 36 9.77 1.55 2.33
N ILE A 37 8.82 1.30 3.24
CA ILE A 37 9.10 0.72 4.55
C ILE A 37 9.79 -0.65 4.39
N ILE A 38 9.26 -1.51 3.53
CA ILE A 38 9.83 -2.85 3.28
C ILE A 38 11.22 -2.73 2.63
N GLN A 39 11.41 -1.78 1.70
CA GLN A 39 12.70 -1.50 1.07
C GLN A 39 13.75 -1.08 2.12
N GLN A 40 13.39 -0.30 3.13
CA GLN A 40 14.30 0.10 4.20
C GLN A 40 14.67 -1.08 5.12
N ILE A 41 13.72 -1.98 5.42
CA ILE A 41 14.00 -3.21 6.17
C ILE A 41 14.97 -4.10 5.39
N TYR A 42 14.71 -4.31 4.10
CA TYR A 42 15.59 -5.07 3.22
C TYR A 42 16.98 -4.43 3.12
N TYR A 43 17.07 -3.11 3.00
CA TYR A 43 18.34 -2.40 2.94
C TYR A 43 19.20 -2.69 4.19
N ARG A 44 18.61 -2.65 5.38
CA ARG A 44 19.30 -3.01 6.62
C ARG A 44 19.76 -4.46 6.63
N TYR A 45 18.94 -5.39 6.14
CA TYR A 45 19.31 -6.81 5.99
C TYR A 45 20.48 -7.00 5.03
N HIS A 46 20.42 -6.36 3.86
CA HIS A 46 21.46 -6.42 2.85
C HIS A 46 22.80 -5.85 3.34
N GLN A 47 22.77 -4.86 4.23
CA GLN A 47 23.95 -4.30 4.89
C GLN A 47 24.46 -5.14 6.09
N GLY A 48 23.83 -6.28 6.40
CA GLY A 48 24.19 -7.13 7.54
C GLY A 48 23.82 -6.55 8.91
N LEU A 49 23.02 -5.47 8.96
CA LEU A 49 22.54 -4.86 10.22
C LEU A 49 21.42 -5.67 10.87
N THR A 50 20.88 -6.66 10.16
CA THR A 50 19.97 -7.69 10.67
C THR A 50 20.21 -8.97 9.88
N THR A 51 20.06 -10.14 10.51
CA THR A 51 20.38 -11.45 9.95
C THR A 51 19.14 -12.32 9.67
N ASP A 52 17.94 -11.77 9.89
CA ASP A 52 16.69 -12.50 9.68
C ASP A 52 16.50 -12.85 8.20
N THR A 53 16.60 -14.14 7.89
CA THR A 53 16.51 -14.68 6.53
C THR A 53 15.15 -14.46 5.87
N ARG A 54 14.10 -14.17 6.65
CA ARG A 54 12.78 -13.80 6.11
C ARG A 54 12.83 -12.53 5.26
N PHE A 55 13.86 -11.69 5.45
CA PHE A 55 14.02 -10.45 4.70
C PHE A 55 14.64 -10.64 3.32
N ALA A 56 15.24 -11.81 3.03
CA ALA A 56 15.86 -12.09 1.73
C ALA A 56 14.86 -12.02 0.55
N SER A 57 13.59 -12.33 0.78
CA SER A 57 12.52 -12.32 -0.25
C SER A 57 11.80 -10.97 -0.39
N MET A 58 12.14 -9.98 0.42
CA MET A 58 11.48 -8.66 0.41
C MET A 58 11.54 -7.92 -0.94
N PRO A 59 12.61 -8.02 -1.77
CA PRO A 59 12.61 -7.40 -3.09
C PRO A 59 11.42 -7.82 -3.97
N GLU A 60 10.98 -9.08 -3.90
CA GLU A 60 9.81 -9.55 -4.64
C GLU A 60 8.50 -9.01 -4.06
N VAL A 61 8.40 -8.91 -2.73
CA VAL A 61 7.25 -8.30 -2.05
C VAL A 61 7.11 -6.82 -2.45
N ILE A 62 8.22 -6.08 -2.51
CA ILE A 62 8.25 -4.67 -2.92
C ILE A 62 7.71 -4.53 -4.35
N LYS A 63 8.17 -5.37 -5.29
CA LYS A 63 7.67 -5.36 -6.68
C LYS A 63 6.16 -5.63 -6.75
N ILE A 64 5.63 -6.56 -5.95
CA ILE A 64 4.20 -6.88 -5.91
C ILE A 64 3.39 -5.66 -5.46
N ILE A 65 3.83 -4.98 -4.40
CA ILE A 65 3.13 -3.82 -3.85
C ILE A 65 3.18 -2.64 -4.83
N LEU A 66 4.34 -2.39 -5.45
CA LEU A 66 4.47 -1.33 -6.45
C LEU A 66 3.60 -1.60 -7.69
N ARG A 67 3.50 -2.85 -8.14
CA ARG A 67 2.55 -3.22 -9.21
C ARG A 67 1.10 -3.01 -8.79
N ALA A 68 0.74 -3.28 -7.53
CA ALA A 68 -0.59 -3.00 -7.02
C ALA A 68 -0.89 -1.49 -6.94
N ALA A 69 0.12 -0.68 -6.60
CA ALA A 69 0.02 0.78 -6.62
C ALA A 69 -0.19 1.28 -8.06
N LEU A 70 0.60 0.79 -9.01
CA LEU A 70 0.47 1.13 -10.43
C LEU A 70 -0.91 0.77 -10.98
N ARG A 71 -1.41 -0.43 -10.70
CA ARG A 71 -2.78 -0.82 -11.12
C ARG A 71 -3.85 0.08 -10.51
N SER A 72 -3.67 0.49 -9.25
CA SER A 72 -4.61 1.40 -8.59
C SER A 72 -4.55 2.82 -9.18
N ALA A 73 -3.39 3.26 -9.69
CA ALA A 73 -3.26 4.54 -10.39
C ALA A 73 -3.87 4.49 -11.81
N GLN A 74 -3.74 3.35 -12.50
CA GLN A 74 -4.27 3.16 -13.86
C GLN A 74 -5.79 2.96 -13.89
N HIS A 75 -6.36 2.40 -12.82
CA HIS A 75 -7.80 2.17 -12.72
C HIS A 75 -8.40 3.10 -11.65
N SER A 76 -9.21 4.07 -12.08
CA SER A 76 -9.90 5.04 -11.21
C SER A 76 -11.01 4.44 -10.33
N SER A 77 -11.00 3.13 -10.08
CA SER A 77 -12.03 2.41 -9.31
C SER A 77 -11.46 1.80 -8.01
N LEU A 78 -12.17 2.01 -6.90
CA LEU A 78 -11.81 1.55 -5.54
C LEU A 78 -12.18 0.09 -5.25
#